data_AF-R9JWP8-F1
#
_entry.id   AF-R9JWP8-F1
#
_cell.length_a   1.000
_cell.length_b   1.000
_cell.length_c   1.000
_cell.angle_alpha   90.00
_cell.angle_beta   90.00
_cell.angle_gamma   90.00
#
_symmetry.space_group_name_H-M   'P 1'
#
loop_
_entity.id
_entity.type
_entity.pdbx_description
1 polymer ?
#
loop_
_entity_poly.entity_id
_entity_poly.type
_entity_poly.pdbx_seq_one_letter_code
_entity_poly.pdbx_strand_id
1 'polypeptide(L)'
;MNIEAYNLDSLRKLVRNLQDENKRLKELLDKADVAYESENVFEEKIETIEEYDSDQGGRIQSKYITEELANRFFAMFWGRMDVYAKRGTKGGYFPQCDNRWNNRICPKQRGEKVNCEACEHRRWTELKPKKIIEHLLGYREDGADVLGHL
;
A
#
# COMPACT_ATOMS: atom_id res chain seq x y z
N MET A 1 -15.58 0.78 -24.99
CA MET A 1 -16.27 -0.33 -24.30
C MET A 1 -16.16 -0.09 -22.81
N ASN A 2 -17.25 -0.23 -22.05
CA ASN A 2 -17.22 -0.08 -20.59
C ASN A 2 -16.73 -1.41 -19.98
N ILE A 3 -15.44 -1.48 -19.68
CA ILE A 3 -14.76 -2.72 -19.25
C ILE A 3 -15.19 -3.13 -17.83
N GLU A 4 -15.74 -2.20 -17.04
CA GLU A 4 -16.21 -2.43 -15.66
C GLU A 4 -17.50 -3.27 -15.56
N ALA A 5 -18.19 -3.52 -16.68
CA ALA A 5 -19.44 -4.27 -16.70
C ALA A 5 -19.27 -5.79 -16.97
N TYR A 6 -18.06 -6.26 -17.26
CA TYR A 6 -17.81 -7.65 -17.64
C TYR A 6 -17.09 -8.42 -16.54
N ASN A 7 -17.70 -9.50 -16.06
CA ASN A 7 -17.02 -10.44 -15.17
C ASN A 7 -16.00 -11.30 -15.95
N LEU A 8 -15.09 -11.95 -15.21
CA LEU A 8 -13.99 -12.75 -15.77
C LEU A 8 -14.48 -13.82 -16.76
N ASP A 9 -15.62 -14.47 -16.48
CA ASP A 9 -16.19 -15.50 -17.35
C ASP A 9 -16.77 -14.92 -18.64
N SER A 10 -17.34 -13.72 -18.58
CA SER A 10 -17.86 -13.00 -19.74
C SER A 10 -16.72 -12.56 -20.67
N LEU A 11 -15.60 -12.11 -20.10
CA LEU A 11 -14.39 -11.79 -20.85
C LEU A 11 -13.77 -13.03 -21.50
N ARG A 12 -13.66 -14.14 -20.76
CA ARG A 12 -13.18 -15.43 -21.31
C ARG A 12 -14.04 -15.92 -22.45
N LYS A 13 -15.36 -15.81 -22.33
CA LYS A 13 -16.30 -16.18 -23.39
C LYS A 13 -16.16 -15.28 -24.62
N LEU A 14 -16.00 -13.97 -24.41
CA LEU A 14 -15.77 -13.02 -25.50
C LEU A 14 -14.48 -13.32 -26.25
N VAL A 15 -13.38 -13.61 -25.54
CA VAL A 15 -12.09 -13.97 -26.16
C VAL A 15 -12.22 -15.22 -27.02
N ARG A 16 -12.88 -16.29 -26.52
CA ARG A 16 -13.11 -17.51 -27.31
C ARG A 16 -13.91 -17.25 -28.58
N ASN A 17 -14.98 -16.46 -28.49
CA ASN A 17 -15.79 -16.10 -29.65
C ASN A 17 -14.98 -15.33 -30.69
N LEU A 18 -14.17 -14.36 -30.26
CA LEU A 18 -13.31 -13.58 -31.15
C LEU A 18 -12.22 -14.46 -31.79
N GLN A 19 -11.68 -15.44 -31.06
CA GLN A 19 -10.71 -16.40 -31.60
C GLN A 19 -11.33 -17.30 -32.68
N ASP A 20 -12.53 -17.82 -32.44
CA ASP A 20 -13.26 -18.64 -33.40
C ASP A 20 -13.63 -17.85 -34.66
N GLU A 21 -14.06 -16.59 -34.50
CA GLU A 21 -14.36 -15.69 -35.61
C GLU A 21 -13.11 -15.38 -36.43
N ASN A 22 -12.00 -15.02 -35.77
CA ASN A 22 -10.73 -14.76 -36.45
C ASN A 22 -10.25 -15.99 -37.25
N LYS A 23 -10.40 -17.19 -36.69
CA LYS A 23 -10.04 -18.42 -37.39
C LYS A 23 -10.85 -18.59 -38.68
N ARG A 24 -12.17 -18.40 -38.60
CA ARG A 24 -13.05 -18.49 -39.78
C ARG A 24 -12.71 -17.44 -40.84
N LEU A 25 -12.40 -16.22 -40.41
CA LEU A 25 -12.00 -15.14 -41.32
C LEU A 25 -10.69 -15.47 -42.03
N LYS A 26 -9.68 -15.99 -41.31
CA LYS A 26 -8.41 -16.43 -41.90
C LYS A 26 -8.61 -17.56 -42.92
N GLU A 27 -9.43 -18.56 -42.60
CA GLU A 27 -9.78 -19.64 -43.55
C GLU A 27 -10.48 -19.13 -44.82
N LEU A 28 -11.26 -18.05 -44.73
CA LEU A 28 -11.89 -17.41 -45.88
C LEU A 28 -10.88 -16.63 -46.73
N LEU A 29 -9.95 -15.93 -46.09
CA LEU A 29 -8.87 -15.20 -46.76
C LEU A 29 -7.93 -16.16 -47.48
N ASP A 30 -7.58 -17.30 -46.87
CA ASP A 30 -6.77 -18.36 -47.48
C ASP A 30 -7.47 -18.91 -48.75
N LYS A 31 -8.78 -19.15 -48.69
CA LYS A 31 -9.58 -19.59 -49.85
C LYS A 31 -9.66 -18.56 -50.96
N ALA A 32 -9.59 -17.28 -50.61
CA ALA A 32 -9.65 -16.17 -51.55
C ALA A 32 -8.27 -15.76 -52.09
N ASP A 33 -7.19 -16.45 -51.67
CA ASP A 33 -5.80 -16.12 -51.98
C ASP A 33 -5.42 -14.67 -51.63
N VAL A 34 -5.99 -14.17 -50.51
CA VAL A 34 -5.74 -12.82 -50.00
C VAL A 34 -4.71 -12.89 -48.88
N ALA A 35 -3.56 -12.25 -49.08
CA ALA A 35 -2.52 -12.16 -48.06
C ALA A 35 -3.01 -11.37 -46.83
N TYR A 36 -2.64 -11.84 -45.63
CA TYR A 36 -2.88 -11.17 -44.35
C TYR A 36 -1.68 -11.33 -43.42
N GLU A 37 -1.55 -10.41 -42.46
CA GLU A 37 -0.52 -10.49 -41.42
C GLU A 37 -0.83 -11.63 -40.44
N SER A 38 0.11 -12.56 -40.28
CA SER A 38 -0.02 -13.72 -39.40
C SER A 38 0.45 -13.45 -37.97
N GLU A 39 0.83 -12.21 -37.64
CA GLU A 39 1.41 -11.87 -36.34
C GLU A 39 0.40 -12.17 -35.23
N ASN A 40 0.79 -13.07 -34.33
CA ASN A 40 0.08 -13.35 -33.11
C ASN A 40 0.40 -12.20 -32.16
N VAL A 41 -0.53 -11.26 -31.97
CA VAL A 41 -0.39 -10.17 -30.97
C VAL A 41 -0.23 -10.74 -29.54
N PHE A 42 -0.52 -12.02 -29.34
CA PHE A 42 -0.30 -12.76 -28.09
C PHE A 42 1.00 -13.60 -28.06
N GLU A 43 1.79 -13.61 -29.15
CA GLU A 43 3.14 -14.20 -29.20
C GLU A 43 4.23 -13.22 -28.78
N GLU A 44 3.88 -11.98 -28.41
CA GLU A 44 4.71 -11.26 -27.45
C GLU A 44 4.86 -12.19 -26.26
N LYS A 45 6.04 -12.79 -26.14
CA LYS A 45 6.48 -13.49 -24.94
C LYS A 45 6.10 -12.56 -23.82
N ILE A 46 5.07 -12.95 -23.07
CA ILE A 46 4.83 -12.40 -21.76
C ILE A 46 6.15 -12.66 -21.04
N GLU A 47 7.03 -11.66 -21.01
CA GLU A 47 8.28 -11.70 -20.28
C GLU A 47 7.87 -11.93 -18.84
N THR A 48 7.87 -13.20 -18.43
CA THR A 48 7.64 -13.63 -17.06
C THR A 48 6.58 -12.78 -16.37
N ILE A 49 5.30 -12.98 -16.70
CA ILE A 49 4.33 -12.96 -15.59
C ILE A 49 4.92 -13.99 -14.65
N GLU A 50 5.54 -13.52 -13.57
CA GLU A 50 5.96 -14.38 -12.48
C GLU A 50 4.74 -15.22 -12.16
N GLU A 51 4.77 -16.46 -12.64
CA GLU A 51 3.73 -17.44 -12.40
C GLU A 51 3.50 -17.40 -10.90
N TYR A 52 2.23 -17.23 -10.48
CA TYR A 52 1.88 -17.03 -9.07
C TYR A 52 2.59 -18.09 -8.22
N ASP A 53 3.69 -17.68 -7.59
CA ASP A 53 4.53 -18.54 -6.77
C ASP A 53 3.83 -18.66 -5.43
N SER A 54 3.52 -19.89 -5.01
CA SER A 54 2.85 -20.14 -3.74
C SER A 54 3.70 -19.69 -2.55
N ASP A 55 5.02 -19.58 -2.72
CA ASP A 55 5.95 -19.03 -1.75
C ASP A 55 6.47 -17.64 -2.15
N GLN A 56 5.55 -16.67 -2.27
CA GLN A 56 5.93 -15.25 -2.36
C GLN A 56 6.84 -14.79 -1.21
N GLY A 57 6.72 -15.44 -0.04
CA GLY A 57 7.52 -15.15 1.14
C GLY A 57 9.00 -15.46 0.96
N GLY A 58 9.36 -16.47 0.18
CA GLY A 58 10.74 -16.85 -0.13
C GLY A 58 11.55 -15.76 -0.83
N ARG A 59 10.88 -14.76 -1.43
CA ARG A 59 11.49 -13.57 -2.04
C ARG A 59 11.89 -12.51 -1.03
N ILE A 60 11.34 -12.58 0.19
CA ILE A 60 11.60 -11.62 1.26
C ILE A 60 12.96 -11.94 1.91
N GLN A 61 13.97 -11.13 1.60
CA GLN A 61 15.25 -11.21 2.29
C GLN A 61 15.13 -10.61 3.69
N SER A 62 15.43 -11.40 4.71
CA SER A 62 15.52 -10.89 6.09
C SER A 62 16.72 -9.94 6.20
N LYS A 63 16.45 -8.67 6.55
CA LYS A 63 17.46 -7.65 6.79
C LYS A 63 17.19 -6.96 8.12
N TYR A 64 18.25 -6.61 8.83
CA TYR A 64 18.13 -5.78 10.01
C TYR A 64 17.70 -4.36 9.61
N ILE A 65 16.75 -3.79 10.34
CA ILE A 65 16.26 -2.44 10.08
C ILE A 65 17.24 -1.43 10.68
N THR A 66 18.03 -0.80 9.82
CA THR A 66 18.95 0.27 10.20
C THR A 66 18.23 1.63 10.25
N GLU A 67 18.83 2.62 10.93
CA GLU A 67 18.31 3.99 10.90
C GLU A 67 18.28 4.58 9.49
N GLU A 68 19.26 4.26 8.64
CA GLU A 68 19.26 4.68 7.24
C GLU A 68 18.06 4.11 6.48
N LEU A 69 17.76 2.81 6.67
CA LEU A 69 16.60 2.17 6.05
C LEU A 69 15.29 2.78 6.56
N ALA A 70 15.19 3.04 7.86
CA ALA A 70 14.03 3.68 8.47
C ALA A 70 13.81 5.10 7.92
N ASN A 71 14.88 5.89 7.77
CA ASN A 71 14.81 7.21 7.18
C ASN A 71 14.40 7.17 5.71
N ARG A 72 14.96 6.24 4.91
CA ARG A 72 14.56 6.03 3.51
C ARG A 72 13.10 5.62 3.38
N PHE A 73 12.64 4.69 4.20
CA PHE A 73 11.24 4.28 4.25
C PHE A 73 10.35 5.50 4.53
N PHE A 74 10.66 6.26 5.58
CA PHE A 74 9.83 7.39 5.97
C PHE A 74 9.85 8.52 4.94
N ALA A 75 10.97 8.75 4.24
CA ALA A 75 11.06 9.71 3.15
C ALA A 75 10.16 9.40 1.95
N MET A 76 9.68 8.16 1.81
CA MET A 76 8.66 7.81 0.81
C MET A 76 7.30 8.43 1.15
N PHE A 77 7.08 8.80 2.41
CA PHE A 77 5.86 9.40 2.90
C PHE A 77 6.08 10.89 3.15
N TRP A 78 5.23 11.72 2.58
CA TRP A 78 5.34 13.18 2.67
C TRP A 78 4.68 13.65 3.97
N GLY A 79 5.30 13.33 5.11
CA GLY A 79 4.76 13.53 6.45
C GLY A 79 5.41 14.62 7.26
N ARG A 80 4.70 15.04 8.31
CA ARG A 80 5.28 15.87 9.36
C ARG A 80 6.32 15.09 10.16
N MET A 81 7.46 15.72 10.42
CA MET A 81 8.48 15.18 11.34
C MET A 81 8.42 15.84 12.72
N ASP A 82 7.80 17.01 12.85
CA ASP A 82 7.70 17.74 14.11
C ASP A 82 6.64 17.15 15.07
N VAL A 83 5.79 16.26 14.57
CA VAL A 83 4.79 15.51 15.34
C VAL A 83 4.48 14.19 14.65
N TYR A 84 4.06 13.19 15.43
CA TYR A 84 3.50 11.95 14.91
C TYR A 84 2.29 11.50 15.72
N ALA A 85 1.40 10.71 15.10
CA ALA A 85 0.33 10.05 15.82
C ALA A 85 0.76 8.66 16.26
N LYS A 86 0.30 8.25 17.45
CA LYS A 86 0.50 6.89 17.96
C LYS A 86 -0.83 6.22 18.15
N ARG A 87 -0.90 4.93 17.82
CA ARG A 87 -2.09 4.12 18.06
C ARG A 87 -2.27 3.86 19.56
N GLY A 88 -3.49 4.03 20.07
CA GLY A 88 -3.84 3.58 21.42
C GLY A 88 -4.01 2.07 21.49
N THR A 89 -3.83 1.48 22.68
CA THR A 89 -4.06 0.03 22.89
C THR A 89 -5.49 -0.39 22.56
N LYS A 90 -6.46 0.50 22.80
CA LYS A 90 -7.88 0.33 22.43
C LYS A 90 -8.22 0.82 21.02
N GLY A 91 -7.21 1.03 20.17
CA GLY A 91 -7.37 1.64 18.86
C GLY A 91 -7.39 3.18 18.89
N GLY A 92 -7.63 3.75 17.72
CA GLY A 92 -7.56 5.20 17.49
C GLY A 92 -6.14 5.74 17.48
N TYR A 93 -5.96 6.92 16.88
CA TYR A 93 -4.69 7.62 16.78
C TYR A 93 -4.75 8.94 17.54
N PHE A 94 -3.65 9.29 18.21
CA PHE A 94 -3.53 10.57 18.88
C PHE A 94 -2.14 11.17 18.69
N PRO A 95 -2.04 12.51 18.50
CA PRO A 95 -0.77 13.18 18.34
C PRO A 95 0.06 13.08 19.63
N GLN A 96 1.36 12.85 19.47
CA GLN A 96 2.30 12.81 20.58
C GLN A 96 2.72 14.20 21.00
N CYS A 97 2.74 14.43 22.31
CA CYS A 97 3.07 15.69 22.93
C CYS A 97 3.88 15.40 24.20
N ASP A 98 4.99 16.10 24.39
CA ASP A 98 5.90 15.93 25.51
C ASP A 98 5.18 16.17 26.86
N ASN A 99 4.17 17.04 26.84
CA ASN A 99 3.38 17.38 28.02
C ASN A 99 2.23 16.42 28.28
N ARG A 100 1.92 15.48 27.38
CA ARG A 100 0.68 14.67 27.41
C ARG A 100 0.42 13.99 28.75
N TRP A 101 1.45 13.50 29.42
CA TRP A 101 1.34 12.73 30.68
C TRP A 101 1.58 13.57 31.94
N ASN A 102 1.78 14.88 31.80
CA ASN A 102 1.92 15.79 32.92
C ASN A 102 0.54 16.35 33.30
N ASN A 103 -0.01 15.94 34.45
CA ASN A 103 -1.34 16.35 34.91
C ASN A 103 -1.46 17.84 35.28
N ARG A 104 -0.34 18.48 35.63
CA ARG A 104 -0.30 19.93 35.92
C ARG A 104 -0.38 20.75 34.63
N ILE A 105 0.15 20.24 33.53
CA ILE A 105 0.26 20.97 32.26
C ILE A 105 -0.85 20.58 31.27
N CYS A 106 -1.07 19.28 31.03
CA CYS A 106 -1.99 18.83 29.97
C CYS A 106 -3.45 18.81 30.44
N PRO A 107 -4.35 19.60 29.81
CA PRO A 107 -5.77 19.62 30.15
C PRO A 107 -6.45 18.24 29.99
N LYS A 108 -6.00 17.42 29.04
CA LYS A 108 -6.57 16.09 28.80
C LYS A 108 -6.38 15.12 29.97
N GLN A 109 -5.34 15.30 30.79
CA GLN A 109 -5.13 14.48 32.00
C GLN A 109 -6.11 14.84 33.12
N ARG A 110 -6.71 16.03 33.04
CA ARG A 110 -7.77 16.49 33.95
C ARG A 110 -9.18 16.25 33.40
N GLY A 111 -9.29 15.57 32.25
CA GLY A 111 -10.57 15.27 31.61
C GLY A 111 -11.14 16.43 30.76
N GLU A 112 -10.39 17.50 30.55
CA GLU A 112 -10.84 18.65 29.77
C GLU A 112 -10.86 18.34 28.25
N LYS A 113 -11.92 18.77 27.57
CA LYS A 113 -12.13 18.55 26.12
C LYS A 113 -11.48 19.64 25.27
N VAL A 114 -10.16 19.79 25.40
CA VAL A 114 -9.37 20.75 24.60
C VAL A 114 -8.79 20.08 23.35
N ASN A 115 -8.83 20.76 22.19
CA ASN A 115 -8.13 20.34 20.98
C ASN A 115 -6.63 20.58 21.17
N CYS A 116 -5.78 19.57 20.89
CA CYS A 116 -4.34 19.70 21.04
C CYS A 116 -3.74 20.80 20.14
N GLU A 117 -4.35 21.09 18.98
CA GLU A 117 -3.91 22.18 18.11
C GLU A 117 -4.14 23.56 18.72
N ALA A 118 -5.22 23.75 19.47
CA ALA A 118 -5.56 25.00 20.14
C ALA A 118 -5.01 25.09 21.58
N CYS A 119 -4.21 24.12 22.01
CA CYS A 119 -3.67 24.06 23.37
C CYS A 119 -2.47 25.02 23.53
N GLU A 120 -2.53 25.92 24.51
CA GLU A 120 -1.43 26.86 24.82
C GLU A 120 -0.17 26.16 25.31
N HIS A 121 -0.30 24.99 25.93
CA HIS A 121 0.83 24.17 26.41
C HIS A 121 1.24 23.09 25.41
N ARG A 122 0.91 23.24 24.12
CA ARG A 122 1.25 22.30 23.06
C ARG A 122 2.77 22.26 22.87
N ARG A 123 3.33 21.05 23.01
CA ARG A 123 4.73 20.76 22.75
C ARG A 123 4.81 19.43 22.03
N TRP A 124 4.79 19.46 20.70
CA TRP A 124 4.80 18.25 19.90
C TRP A 124 6.07 17.45 20.11
N THR A 125 5.91 16.13 20.16
CA THR A 125 7.05 15.23 20.21
C THR A 125 7.48 14.95 18.78
N GLU A 126 8.70 15.38 18.45
CA GLU A 126 9.33 15.13 17.15
C GLU A 126 9.44 13.62 16.88
N LEU A 127 9.17 13.25 15.63
CA LEU A 127 9.35 11.90 15.13
C LEU A 127 10.84 11.61 14.93
N LYS A 128 11.35 10.62 15.67
CA LYS A 128 12.76 10.20 15.62
C LYS A 128 12.92 8.85 14.91
N PRO A 129 14.09 8.57 14.30
CA PRO A 129 14.37 7.29 13.62
C PRO A 129 14.04 6.07 14.48
N LYS A 130 14.36 6.12 15.78
CA LYS A 130 14.03 5.06 16.74
C LYS A 130 12.53 4.71 16.76
N LYS A 131 11.63 5.69 16.65
CA LYS A 131 10.18 5.44 16.62
C LYS A 131 9.73 4.80 15.33
N ILE A 132 10.34 5.18 14.21
CA ILE A 132 10.09 4.55 12.91
C ILE A 132 10.56 3.09 12.94
N ILE A 133 11.73 2.81 13.53
CA ILE A 133 12.21 1.44 13.71
C ILE A 133 11.25 0.61 14.58
N GLU A 134 10.82 1.13 15.73
CA GLU A 134 9.83 0.47 16.60
C GLU A 134 8.56 0.11 15.81
N HIS A 135 8.07 1.02 14.97
CA HIS A 135 6.91 0.81 14.12
C HIS A 135 7.10 -0.31 13.09
N LEU A 136 8.24 -0.30 12.39
CA LEU A 136 8.54 -1.28 11.34
C LEU A 136 8.79 -2.69 11.89
N LEU A 137 9.29 -2.78 13.13
CA LEU A 137 9.51 -4.08 13.79
C LEU A 137 8.20 -4.71 14.26
N GLY A 138 7.21 -3.90 14.66
CA GLY A 138 5.87 -4.39 14.98
C GLY A 138 5.82 -5.39 16.14
N TYR A 139 6.71 -5.27 17.13
CA TYR A 139 6.82 -6.23 18.22
C TYR A 139 5.67 -6.18 19.22
N ARG A 140 4.87 -5.11 19.24
CA ARG A 140 3.79 -4.99 20.21
C ARG A 140 2.52 -5.66 19.72
N GLU A 141 2.09 -6.71 20.43
CA GLU A 141 0.82 -7.40 20.17
C GLU A 141 -0.40 -6.48 20.30
N ASP A 142 -0.33 -5.44 21.15
CA ASP A 142 -1.40 -4.45 21.30
C ASP A 142 -1.42 -3.38 20.18
N GLY A 143 -0.46 -3.43 19.26
CA GLY A 143 -0.28 -2.51 18.15
C GLY A 143 -0.01 -1.07 18.59
N ALA A 144 0.43 -0.83 19.83
CA ALA A 144 0.72 0.52 20.29
C ALA A 144 2.08 1.05 19.79
N ASP A 145 2.85 0.29 19.04
CA ASP A 145 4.04 0.73 18.27
C ASP A 145 3.65 1.28 16.89
N VAL A 146 2.40 1.12 16.49
CA VAL A 146 1.89 1.64 15.22
C VAL A 146 1.84 3.17 15.24
N LEU A 147 2.45 3.76 14.22
CA LEU A 147 2.44 5.19 13.97
C LEU A 147 1.39 5.53 12.92
N GLY A 148 0.70 6.65 13.13
CA GLY A 148 -0.21 7.24 12.17
C GLY A 148 0.44 8.47 11.54
N HIS A 149 0.14 8.68 10.27
CA HIS A 149 0.49 9.92 9.57
C HIS A 149 -0.45 11.05 9.99
N LEU A 150 0.10 12.23 10.24
CA LEU A 150 -0.62 13.45 10.63
C LEU A 150 -0.48 14.53 9.55
#